data_AF-A0A011QSP8-F1
#
_entry.id   AF-A0A011QSP8-F1
#
_cell.length_a   1.000
_cell.length_b   1.000
_cell.length_c   1.000
_cell.angle_alpha   90.00
_cell.angle_beta   90.00
_cell.angle_gamma   90.00
#
_symmetry.space_group_name_H-M   'P 1'
#
loop_
_entity.id
_entity.type
_entity.pdbx_description
1 polymer ?
#
loop_
_entity_poly.entity_id
_entity_poly.type
_entity_poly.pdbx_seq_one_letter_code
_entity_poly.pdbx_strand_id
1 'polypeptide(L)'
;MTALVRQSRAAAHTIARKRTDGFTLAELAVVLVIVALLVGSLLVPLSAQMDLRNAADTRRALAEIREALLGYAAVNGRLPCPAPATIASGVAGAGLEGGWTALGCPNQNQAGVVPWATLGVPETDAWGRRYSYRVSPSFSRISPANNTNECTNPPPSPPQSAAFALCSPGDMNVLATVGGAQIAVRVPAVVVSHGKNGNGAYTVLGTQTPAGADADEVGNQLINGGLDAASLNFVYKRPTPGFDDEVTWIPPGVLFSRMIRAGRLP
;
A
#
# COMPACT_ATOMS: atom_id res chain seq x y z
N MET A 1 109.43 51.94 2.03
CA MET A 1 108.55 52.24 3.16
C MET A 1 107.23 51.53 2.92
N THR A 2 106.88 50.70 3.89
CA THR A 2 105.84 49.68 3.94
C THR A 2 104.43 50.25 3.83
N ALA A 3 103.51 49.57 3.13
CA ALA A 3 102.10 49.54 3.54
C ALA A 3 101.38 48.29 3.01
N LEU A 4 100.88 47.52 3.99
CA LEU A 4 100.12 46.28 3.93
C LEU A 4 98.66 46.47 3.43
N VAL A 5 98.14 45.37 2.84
CA VAL A 5 96.84 44.72 3.15
C VAL A 5 95.54 45.40 2.71
N ARG A 6 94.67 44.67 1.96
CA ARG A 6 93.53 43.89 2.53
C ARG A 6 92.80 43.10 1.44
N GLN A 7 92.79 41.77 1.55
CA GLN A 7 91.87 40.90 0.80
C GLN A 7 90.51 40.89 1.52
N SER A 8 89.46 41.37 0.87
CA SER A 8 88.07 41.22 1.31
C SER A 8 87.50 39.90 0.76
N ARG A 9 87.30 38.90 1.62
CA ARG A 9 86.54 37.69 1.29
C ARG A 9 85.05 38.02 1.24
N ALA A 10 84.40 37.83 0.09
CA ALA A 10 82.96 37.83 -0.03
C ALA A 10 82.40 36.49 0.49
N ALA A 11 81.57 36.53 1.54
CA ALA A 11 80.85 35.36 2.03
C ALA A 11 79.63 35.10 1.15
N ALA A 12 79.55 33.90 0.58
CA ALA A 12 78.39 33.44 -0.19
C ALA A 12 77.17 33.28 0.72
N HIS A 13 76.08 33.98 0.41
CA HIS A 13 74.78 33.77 1.03
C HIS A 13 74.03 32.67 0.25
N THR A 14 74.01 31.46 0.79
CA THR A 14 73.24 30.35 0.22
C THR A 14 71.80 30.45 0.71
N ILE A 15 70.88 30.89 -0.16
CA ILE A 15 69.44 30.90 0.10
C ILE A 15 68.96 29.45 0.12
N ALA A 16 68.57 28.93 1.29
CA ALA A 16 67.95 27.63 1.43
C ALA A 16 66.51 27.67 0.89
N ARG A 17 66.30 27.11 -0.30
CA ARG A 17 64.97 26.96 -0.91
C ARG A 17 64.21 25.88 -0.13
N LYS A 18 63.16 26.25 0.62
CA LYS A 18 62.19 25.27 1.12
C LYS A 18 61.55 24.59 -0.08
N ARG A 19 61.77 23.28 -0.23
CA ARG A 19 61.00 22.45 -1.15
C ARG A 19 59.59 22.31 -0.57
N THR A 20 58.60 22.81 -1.27
CA THR A 20 57.20 22.43 -1.06
C THR A 20 57.05 21.05 -1.66
N ASP A 21 56.94 20.03 -0.82
CA ASP A 21 56.57 18.69 -1.25
C ASP A 21 55.13 18.74 -1.77
N GLY A 22 54.97 18.49 -3.07
CA GLY A 22 53.66 18.38 -3.71
C GLY A 22 53.10 16.97 -3.55
N PHE A 23 51.77 16.85 -3.52
CA PHE A 23 51.09 15.55 -3.44
C PHE A 23 51.47 14.66 -4.62
N THR A 24 51.80 13.41 -4.33
CA THR A 24 52.11 12.42 -5.36
C THR A 24 50.83 11.96 -6.07
N LEU A 25 50.95 11.55 -7.34
CA LEU A 25 49.83 10.92 -8.08
C LEU A 25 49.28 9.69 -7.35
N ALA A 26 50.15 8.97 -6.64
CA ALA A 26 49.78 7.81 -5.83
C ALA A 26 48.92 8.20 -4.61
N GLU A 27 49.25 9.27 -3.90
CA GLU A 27 48.44 9.77 -2.78
C GLU A 27 47.05 10.23 -3.23
N LEU A 28 46.95 10.94 -4.36
CA LEU A 28 45.66 11.31 -4.94
C LEU A 28 44.86 10.08 -5.37
N ALA A 29 45.50 9.05 -5.95
CA ALA A 29 44.83 7.81 -6.32
C ALA A 29 44.27 7.07 -5.09
N VAL A 30 45.03 6.98 -4.00
CA VAL A 30 44.57 6.35 -2.75
C VAL A 30 43.42 7.14 -2.12
N VAL A 31 43.50 8.47 -2.10
CA VAL A 31 42.40 9.33 -1.60
C VAL A 31 41.13 9.12 -2.41
N LEU A 32 41.23 9.08 -3.74
CA LEU A 32 40.07 8.85 -4.61
C LEU A 32 39.45 7.46 -4.40
N VAL A 33 40.27 6.43 -4.19
CA VAL A 33 39.79 5.07 -3.84
C VAL A 33 39.06 5.08 -2.49
N ILE A 34 39.62 5.74 -1.47
CA ILE A 34 38.98 5.84 -0.15
C ILE A 34 37.66 6.62 -0.25
N VAL A 35 37.62 7.74 -0.97
CA VAL A 35 36.40 8.53 -1.17
C VAL A 35 35.35 7.72 -1.93
N ALA A 36 35.74 6.98 -2.99
CA ALA A 36 34.81 6.12 -3.73
C ALA A 36 34.24 4.99 -2.85
N LEU A 37 35.06 4.38 -1.99
CA LEU A 37 34.61 3.37 -1.02
C LEU A 37 33.66 3.96 0.02
N LEU A 38 33.97 5.16 0.55
CA LEU A 38 33.13 5.84 1.54
C LEU A 38 31.76 6.22 0.93
N VAL A 39 31.75 6.80 -0.27
CA VAL A 39 30.50 7.16 -0.97
C VAL A 39 29.71 5.90 -1.36
N GLY A 40 30.38 4.86 -1.86
CA GLY A 40 29.75 3.59 -2.22
C GLY A 40 29.12 2.86 -1.03
N SER A 41 29.74 2.93 0.15
CA SER A 41 29.23 2.31 1.38
C SER A 41 27.94 2.98 1.92
N LEU A 42 27.65 4.22 1.52
CA LEU A 42 26.54 5.01 2.05
C LEU A 42 25.26 4.95 1.19
N LEU A 43 25.33 4.43 -0.04
CA LEU A 43 24.19 4.42 -0.98
C LEU A 43 23.22 3.26 -0.77
N VAL A 44 23.72 2.08 -0.37
CA VAL A 44 22.89 0.89 -0.07
C VAL A 44 21.86 1.12 1.06
N PRO A 45 22.16 1.80 2.18
CA PRO A 45 21.17 1.99 3.25
C PRO A 45 20.00 2.92 2.87
N LEU A 46 20.10 3.71 1.78
CA LEU A 46 19.05 4.67 1.44
C LEU A 46 17.82 4.01 0.82
N SER A 47 18.00 3.06 -0.11
CA SER A 47 16.87 2.37 -0.77
C SER A 47 16.07 1.53 0.22
N ALA A 48 16.74 0.80 1.12
CA ALA A 48 16.10 0.03 2.17
C ALA A 48 15.31 0.94 3.15
N GLN A 49 15.84 2.13 3.48
CA GLN A 49 15.11 3.11 4.29
C GLN A 49 13.86 3.64 3.59
N MET A 50 13.94 3.90 2.28
CA MET A 50 12.79 4.30 1.48
C MET A 50 11.73 3.20 1.45
N ASP A 51 12.12 1.94 1.26
CA ASP A 51 11.18 0.81 1.27
C ASP A 51 10.47 0.67 2.62
N LEU A 52 11.21 0.79 3.73
CA LEU A 52 10.63 0.76 5.08
C LEU A 52 9.65 1.91 5.31
N ARG A 53 10.00 3.11 4.82
CA ARG A 53 9.11 4.28 4.88
C ARG A 53 7.85 4.04 4.05
N ASN A 54 7.98 3.59 2.81
CA ASN A 54 6.86 3.32 1.92
C ASN A 54 5.92 2.28 2.51
N ALA A 55 6.46 1.18 3.06
CA ALA A 55 5.65 0.19 3.76
C ALA A 55 4.89 0.77 4.97
N ALA A 56 5.55 1.64 5.74
CA ALA A 56 4.90 2.32 6.86
C ALA A 56 3.79 3.29 6.40
N ASP A 57 4.03 4.05 5.33
CA ASP A 57 3.05 4.99 4.75
C ASP A 57 1.85 4.23 4.15
N THR A 58 2.10 3.12 3.46
CA THR A 58 1.05 2.22 2.94
C THR A 58 0.19 1.66 4.07
N ARG A 59 0.78 1.17 5.17
CA ARG A 59 0.02 0.65 6.33
C ARG A 59 -0.81 1.74 7.01
N ARG A 60 -0.32 2.98 7.06
CA ARG A 60 -1.10 4.13 7.55
C ARG A 60 -2.30 4.41 6.66
N ALA A 61 -2.11 4.48 5.35
CA ALA A 61 -3.19 4.68 4.40
C ALA A 61 -4.22 3.53 4.42
N LEU A 62 -3.79 2.27 4.57
CA LEU A 62 -4.70 1.14 4.77
C LEU A 62 -5.55 1.28 6.05
N ALA A 63 -4.99 1.82 7.13
CA ALA A 63 -5.74 2.11 8.35
C ALA A 63 -6.74 3.26 8.15
N GLU A 64 -6.36 4.32 7.43
CA GLU A 64 -7.25 5.42 7.05
C GLU A 64 -8.41 4.95 6.16
N ILE A 65 -8.13 4.14 5.13
CA ILE A 65 -9.14 3.52 4.27
C ILE A 65 -10.12 2.69 5.09
N ARG A 66 -9.62 1.90 6.04
CA ARG A 66 -10.47 1.10 6.92
C ARG A 66 -11.41 1.97 7.77
N GLU A 67 -10.94 3.06 8.34
CA GLU A 67 -11.80 3.98 9.10
C GLU A 67 -12.78 4.72 8.18
N ALA A 68 -12.38 5.11 6.97
CA ALA A 68 -13.27 5.72 5.98
C ALA A 68 -14.41 4.77 5.57
N LEU A 69 -14.11 3.49 5.35
CA LEU A 69 -15.12 2.46 5.07
C LEU A 69 -16.12 2.29 6.23
N LEU A 70 -15.62 2.28 7.48
CA LEU A 70 -16.48 2.21 8.67
C LEU A 70 -17.36 3.46 8.80
N GLY A 71 -16.80 4.65 8.55
CA GLY A 71 -17.54 5.92 8.54
C GLY A 71 -18.61 5.96 7.45
N TYR A 72 -18.27 5.51 6.24
CA TYR A 72 -19.20 5.39 5.14
C TYR A 72 -20.38 4.47 5.50
N ALA A 73 -20.11 3.32 6.14
CA ALA A 73 -21.16 2.42 6.59
C ALA A 73 -22.09 3.06 7.63
N ALA A 74 -21.54 3.81 8.59
CA ALA A 74 -22.33 4.52 9.60
C ALA A 74 -23.27 5.57 8.98
N VAL A 75 -22.89 6.19 7.86
CA VAL A 75 -23.70 7.20 7.15
C VAL A 75 -24.67 6.57 6.15
N ASN A 76 -24.33 5.46 5.51
CA ASN A 76 -25.12 4.93 4.40
C ASN A 76 -25.88 3.63 4.74
N GLY A 77 -25.64 3.04 5.91
CA GLY A 77 -26.22 1.75 6.26
C GLY A 77 -25.51 0.55 5.59
N ARG A 78 -24.49 0.79 4.77
CA ARG A 78 -23.84 -0.20 3.91
C ARG A 78 -22.38 0.16 3.63
N LEU A 79 -21.56 -0.81 3.27
CA LEU A 79 -20.25 -0.55 2.69
C LEU A 79 -20.38 -0.07 1.24
N PRO A 80 -19.43 0.74 0.73
CA PRO A 80 -19.50 1.26 -0.63
C PRO A 80 -19.23 0.16 -1.65
N CYS A 81 -19.78 0.32 -2.85
CA CYS A 81 -19.39 -0.52 -3.98
C CYS A 81 -17.96 -0.19 -4.41
N PRO A 82 -17.17 -1.20 -4.85
CA PRO A 82 -15.86 -0.94 -5.41
C PRO A 82 -15.93 0.02 -6.60
N ALA A 83 -14.91 0.87 -6.73
CA ALA A 83 -14.75 1.68 -7.92
C ALA A 83 -14.23 0.83 -9.09
N PRO A 84 -14.58 1.16 -10.34
CA PRO A 84 -14.02 0.51 -11.50
C PRO A 84 -12.50 0.70 -11.56
N ALA A 85 -11.75 -0.40 -11.62
CA ALA A 85 -10.29 -0.38 -11.64
C ALA A 85 -9.71 0.22 -12.93
N THR A 86 -10.48 0.24 -14.02
CA THR A 86 -10.04 0.56 -15.39
C THR A 86 -10.24 2.02 -15.79
N ILE A 87 -10.93 2.82 -14.97
CA ILE A 87 -11.12 4.25 -15.26
C ILE A 87 -9.85 4.99 -14.84
N ALA A 88 -9.19 5.65 -15.79
CA ALA A 88 -7.99 6.44 -15.54
C ALA A 88 -8.27 7.63 -14.62
N SER A 89 -7.27 8.01 -13.84
CA SER A 89 -7.35 9.13 -12.89
C SER A 89 -7.66 10.44 -13.60
N GLY A 90 -8.49 11.28 -12.97
CA GLY A 90 -8.93 12.55 -13.56
C GLY A 90 -9.99 12.42 -14.65
N VAL A 91 -10.36 11.20 -15.06
CA VAL A 91 -11.53 10.97 -15.92
C VAL A 91 -12.80 10.97 -15.06
N ALA A 92 -13.91 11.46 -15.63
CA ALA A 92 -15.20 11.46 -14.94
C ALA A 92 -15.57 10.04 -14.47
N GLY A 93 -15.95 9.92 -13.20
CA GLY A 93 -16.26 8.64 -12.57
C GLY A 93 -15.07 7.91 -11.92
N ALA A 94 -13.82 8.38 -12.12
CA ALA A 94 -12.66 7.80 -11.45
C ALA A 94 -12.78 7.92 -9.92
N GLY A 95 -12.62 6.79 -9.23
CA GLY A 95 -12.64 6.74 -7.76
C GLY A 95 -14.01 6.92 -7.13
N LEU A 96 -15.08 7.08 -7.93
CA LEU A 96 -16.44 7.05 -7.40
C LEU A 96 -16.85 5.60 -7.13
N GLU A 97 -17.66 5.38 -6.08
CA GLU A 97 -18.25 4.06 -5.85
C GLU A 97 -19.00 3.61 -7.11
N GLY A 98 -18.89 2.31 -7.41
CA GLY A 98 -19.60 1.72 -8.53
C GLY A 98 -21.10 1.97 -8.44
N GLY A 99 -21.78 1.90 -9.60
CA GLY A 99 -23.23 2.09 -9.68
C GLY A 99 -24.01 1.11 -8.80
N TRP A 100 -25.31 1.34 -8.65
CA TRP A 100 -26.20 0.53 -7.82
C TRP A 100 -27.25 -0.17 -8.68
N THR A 101 -27.55 -1.42 -8.32
CA THR A 101 -28.72 -2.14 -8.81
C THR A 101 -29.65 -2.46 -7.64
N ALA A 102 -30.87 -2.95 -7.93
CA ALA A 102 -31.79 -3.42 -6.90
C ALA A 102 -31.21 -4.56 -6.03
N LEU A 103 -30.14 -5.23 -6.49
CA LEU A 103 -29.46 -6.32 -5.78
C LEU A 103 -28.15 -5.87 -5.09
N GLY A 104 -27.83 -4.57 -5.10
CA GLY A 104 -26.56 -4.02 -4.62
C GLY A 104 -25.58 -3.71 -5.75
N CYS A 105 -24.29 -3.88 -5.50
CA CYS A 105 -23.26 -3.63 -6.50
C CYS A 105 -23.44 -4.50 -7.76
N PRO A 106 -23.22 -3.93 -8.97
CA PRO A 106 -23.48 -4.60 -10.25
C PRO A 106 -22.47 -5.71 -10.57
N ASN A 107 -21.27 -5.67 -9.97
CA ASN A 107 -20.22 -6.64 -10.25
C ASN A 107 -20.51 -7.95 -9.50
N GLN A 108 -20.49 -9.08 -10.20
CA GLN A 108 -20.88 -10.39 -9.67
C GLN A 108 -20.03 -10.86 -8.47
N ASN A 109 -18.78 -10.42 -8.37
CA ASN A 109 -17.90 -10.68 -7.23
C ASN A 109 -17.57 -9.44 -6.40
N GLN A 110 -18.21 -8.29 -6.67
CA GLN A 110 -18.12 -7.08 -5.85
C GLN A 110 -16.70 -6.72 -5.44
N ALA A 111 -15.82 -6.87 -6.43
CA ALA A 111 -14.43 -6.52 -6.36
C ALA A 111 -14.15 -5.38 -7.35
N GLY A 112 -13.06 -4.68 -7.08
CA GLY A 112 -12.59 -3.53 -7.82
C GLY A 112 -11.49 -2.86 -7.04
N VAL A 113 -11.35 -1.56 -7.21
CA VAL A 113 -10.42 -0.75 -6.40
C VAL A 113 -11.18 0.03 -5.34
N VAL A 114 -10.48 0.47 -4.30
CA VAL A 114 -11.05 1.35 -3.27
C VAL A 114 -11.70 2.57 -3.94
N PRO A 115 -12.94 2.95 -3.61
CA PRO A 115 -13.58 4.14 -4.17
C PRO A 115 -13.02 5.41 -3.51
N TRP A 116 -11.78 5.75 -3.88
CA TRP A 116 -10.96 6.76 -3.19
C TRP A 116 -11.59 8.16 -3.19
N ALA A 117 -12.23 8.55 -4.29
CA ALA A 117 -12.90 9.84 -4.40
C ALA A 117 -14.21 9.88 -3.58
N THR A 118 -14.93 8.76 -3.46
CA THR A 118 -16.12 8.67 -2.59
C THR A 118 -15.76 8.68 -1.11
N LEU A 119 -14.66 8.03 -0.75
CA LEU A 119 -14.21 7.90 0.63
C LEU A 119 -13.34 9.08 1.10
N GLY A 120 -12.83 9.89 0.18
CA GLY A 120 -11.91 10.99 0.49
C GLY A 120 -10.54 10.51 0.98
N VAL A 121 -10.06 9.39 0.45
CA VAL A 121 -8.78 8.75 0.82
C VAL A 121 -7.80 8.76 -0.35
N PRO A 122 -6.49 8.50 -0.12
CA PRO A 122 -5.52 8.39 -1.20
C PRO A 122 -5.89 7.31 -2.22
N GLU A 123 -5.63 7.58 -3.50
CA GLU A 123 -5.88 6.63 -4.59
C GLU A 123 -4.91 5.44 -4.57
N THR A 124 -3.63 5.72 -4.28
CA THR A 124 -2.54 4.75 -4.42
C THR A 124 -1.78 4.54 -3.13
N ASP A 125 -1.13 3.38 -3.04
CA ASP A 125 -0.08 3.13 -2.09
C ASP A 125 1.19 3.95 -2.35
N ALA A 126 2.17 3.82 -1.45
CA ALA A 126 3.42 4.57 -1.51
C ALA A 126 4.29 4.24 -2.75
N TRP A 127 3.93 3.21 -3.52
CA TRP A 127 4.59 2.85 -4.76
C TRP A 127 3.75 3.15 -6.01
N GLY A 128 2.59 3.80 -5.86
CA GLY A 128 1.75 4.25 -6.96
C GLY A 128 0.78 3.20 -7.51
N ARG A 129 0.54 2.09 -6.78
CA ARG A 129 -0.50 1.12 -7.13
C ARG A 129 -1.82 1.45 -6.45
N ARG A 130 -2.93 1.25 -7.15
CA ARG A 130 -4.27 1.33 -6.56
C ARG A 130 -4.48 0.19 -5.58
N TYR A 131 -5.24 0.48 -4.52
CA TYR A 131 -5.68 -0.52 -3.57
C TYR A 131 -6.81 -1.36 -4.15
N SER A 132 -6.63 -2.68 -4.23
CA SER A 132 -7.75 -3.58 -4.54
C SER A 132 -8.69 -3.64 -3.34
N TYR A 133 -9.98 -3.72 -3.61
CA TYR A 133 -11.03 -3.76 -2.61
C TYR A 133 -12.09 -4.77 -3.02
N ARG A 134 -12.48 -5.60 -2.06
CA ARG A 134 -13.64 -6.48 -2.19
C ARG A 134 -14.54 -6.31 -0.98
N VAL A 135 -15.84 -6.32 -1.24
CA VAL A 135 -16.88 -6.29 -0.23
C VAL A 135 -17.80 -7.48 -0.39
N SER A 136 -18.23 -8.05 0.74
CA SER A 136 -19.20 -9.15 0.75
C SER A 136 -20.58 -8.67 0.29
N PRO A 137 -21.37 -9.53 -0.40
CA PRO A 137 -22.66 -9.10 -0.96
C PRO A 137 -23.68 -8.65 0.06
N SER A 138 -23.66 -9.31 1.22
CA SER A 138 -24.53 -8.95 2.32
C SER A 138 -24.29 -7.52 2.81
N PHE A 139 -23.07 -7.00 2.73
CA PHE A 139 -22.73 -5.69 3.31
C PHE A 139 -22.78 -4.52 2.34
N SER A 140 -22.93 -4.79 1.03
CA SER A 140 -22.94 -3.79 -0.04
C SER A 140 -24.23 -3.82 -0.84
N ARG A 141 -25.31 -4.42 -0.31
CA ARG A 141 -26.65 -4.34 -0.90
C ARG A 141 -27.33 -3.00 -0.61
N ILE A 142 -28.50 -2.79 -1.20
CA ILE A 142 -29.32 -1.61 -0.94
C ILE A 142 -29.68 -1.52 0.56
N SER A 143 -29.74 -0.30 1.08
CA SER A 143 -30.21 0.02 2.43
C SER A 143 -31.51 0.82 2.33
N PRO A 144 -32.61 0.40 3.00
CA PRO A 144 -32.70 -0.77 3.87
C PRO A 144 -32.63 -2.11 3.13
N ALA A 145 -32.19 -3.15 3.84
CA ALA A 145 -32.16 -4.50 3.33
C ALA A 145 -33.58 -4.99 2.98
N ASN A 146 -33.74 -5.61 1.81
CA ASN A 146 -35.01 -6.21 1.37
C ASN A 146 -35.25 -7.61 1.96
N ASN A 147 -34.20 -8.29 2.41
CA ASN A 147 -34.25 -9.56 3.14
C ASN A 147 -32.98 -9.72 3.98
N THR A 148 -33.00 -10.69 4.90
CA THR A 148 -31.84 -11.13 5.70
C THR A 148 -31.75 -12.65 5.69
N ASN A 149 -31.95 -13.27 4.52
CA ASN A 149 -32.02 -14.73 4.37
C ASN A 149 -30.70 -15.42 4.71
N GLU A 150 -29.59 -14.68 4.71
CA GLU A 150 -28.29 -15.15 5.15
C GLU A 150 -28.20 -15.37 6.68
N CYS A 151 -29.18 -14.86 7.43
CA CYS A 151 -29.36 -15.15 8.85
C CYS A 151 -30.32 -16.32 9.03
N THR A 152 -29.83 -17.44 9.53
CA THR A 152 -30.67 -18.63 9.80
C THR A 152 -31.07 -18.70 11.27
N ASN A 153 -32.31 -19.15 11.53
CA ASN A 153 -32.86 -19.59 12.83
C ASN A 153 -33.07 -18.54 13.95
N PRO A 154 -34.26 -17.90 14.03
CA PRO A 154 -35.07 -17.43 12.91
C PRO A 154 -34.46 -16.16 12.28
N PRO A 155 -34.69 -15.90 10.99
CA PRO A 155 -34.23 -14.65 10.38
C PRO A 155 -34.86 -13.45 11.12
N PRO A 156 -34.07 -12.42 11.48
CA PRO A 156 -34.63 -11.20 12.06
C PRO A 156 -35.51 -10.48 11.02
N SER A 157 -36.35 -9.55 11.48
CA SER A 157 -36.93 -8.57 10.56
C SER A 157 -35.80 -7.79 9.87
N PRO A 158 -35.88 -7.51 8.56
CA PRO A 158 -34.85 -6.72 7.90
C PRO A 158 -34.66 -5.36 8.56
N PRO A 159 -33.41 -4.91 8.74
CA PRO A 159 -33.10 -3.60 9.31
C PRO A 159 -33.70 -2.47 8.46
N GLN A 160 -34.23 -1.44 9.13
CA GLN A 160 -34.81 -0.27 8.46
C GLN A 160 -33.79 0.78 8.01
N SER A 161 -32.55 0.69 8.49
CA SER A 161 -31.51 1.70 8.25
C SER A 161 -30.15 1.11 7.84
N ALA A 162 -30.09 -0.20 7.59
CA ALA A 162 -28.88 -0.89 7.16
C ALA A 162 -29.15 -1.89 6.04
N ALA A 163 -28.10 -2.25 5.32
CA ALA A 163 -28.11 -3.26 4.29
C ALA A 163 -27.81 -4.66 4.81
N PHE A 164 -27.59 -4.86 6.11
CA PHE A 164 -27.24 -6.16 6.71
C PHE A 164 -27.70 -6.19 8.16
N ALA A 165 -27.87 -7.37 8.76
CA ALA A 165 -28.20 -7.55 10.18
C ALA A 165 -26.97 -7.99 11.00
N LEU A 166 -27.10 -8.05 12.32
CA LEU A 166 -26.01 -8.48 13.23
C LEU A 166 -25.52 -9.92 13.01
N CYS A 167 -26.35 -10.75 12.39
CA CYS A 167 -26.05 -12.14 12.04
C CYS A 167 -25.52 -12.29 10.61
N SER A 168 -25.55 -11.23 9.78
CA SER A 168 -25.14 -11.31 8.38
C SER A 168 -23.67 -11.68 8.30
N PRO A 169 -23.31 -12.77 7.61
CA PRO A 169 -21.92 -13.17 7.48
C PRO A 169 -21.23 -12.51 6.30
N GLY A 170 -19.92 -12.31 6.42
CA GLY A 170 -19.06 -12.11 5.26
C GLY A 170 -18.77 -13.43 4.55
N ASP A 171 -18.28 -13.34 3.31
CA ASP A 171 -17.93 -14.45 2.43
C ASP A 171 -16.41 -14.60 2.22
N MET A 172 -15.60 -13.68 2.77
CA MET A 172 -14.16 -13.66 2.63
C MET A 172 -13.44 -14.20 3.87
N ASN A 173 -12.29 -14.82 3.66
CA ASN A 173 -11.35 -15.19 4.73
C ASN A 173 -9.97 -14.59 4.46
N VAL A 174 -9.19 -14.44 5.52
CA VAL A 174 -7.76 -14.07 5.45
C VAL A 174 -6.95 -15.23 6.01
N LEU A 175 -5.97 -15.71 5.24
CA LEU A 175 -5.12 -16.85 5.53
C LEU A 175 -3.66 -16.42 5.70
N ALA A 176 -2.87 -17.25 6.37
CA ALA A 176 -1.42 -17.04 6.49
C ALA A 176 -0.65 -17.36 5.19
N THR A 177 -1.23 -18.14 4.29
CA THR A 177 -0.75 -18.50 2.95
C THR A 177 -1.89 -19.24 2.24
N VAL A 178 -1.83 -19.43 0.92
CA VAL A 178 -2.83 -20.22 0.18
C VAL A 178 -2.95 -21.63 0.77
N GLY A 179 -4.17 -22.01 1.15
CA GLY A 179 -4.45 -23.30 1.81
C GLY A 179 -3.95 -23.39 3.27
N GLY A 180 -3.39 -22.32 3.81
CA GLY A 180 -2.86 -22.25 5.18
C GLY A 180 -3.93 -21.95 6.25
N ALA A 181 -3.45 -21.70 7.47
CA ALA A 181 -4.31 -21.40 8.61
C ALA A 181 -5.11 -20.10 8.43
N GLN A 182 -6.34 -20.10 8.93
CA GLN A 182 -7.21 -18.92 8.93
C GLN A 182 -6.78 -17.92 10.01
N ILE A 183 -6.52 -16.68 9.60
CA ILE A 183 -6.24 -15.54 10.47
C ILE A 183 -7.53 -14.78 10.79
N ALA A 184 -8.40 -14.62 9.78
CA ALA A 184 -9.72 -14.04 9.93
C ALA A 184 -10.73 -14.77 9.05
N VAL A 185 -11.98 -14.87 9.51
CA VAL A 185 -13.04 -15.60 8.81
C VAL A 185 -14.29 -14.75 8.63
N ARG A 186 -14.98 -14.94 7.51
CA ARG A 186 -16.28 -14.31 7.19
C ARG A 186 -16.24 -12.80 7.36
N VAL A 187 -15.18 -12.16 6.85
CA VAL A 187 -14.96 -10.71 6.99
C VAL A 187 -15.82 -9.94 5.97
N PRO A 188 -16.44 -8.80 6.35
CA PRO A 188 -17.26 -7.98 5.46
C PRO A 188 -16.54 -7.38 4.25
N ALA A 189 -15.26 -7.05 4.40
CA ALA A 189 -14.47 -6.40 3.36
C ALA A 189 -12.97 -6.61 3.57
N VAL A 190 -12.24 -6.64 2.46
CA VAL A 190 -10.78 -6.73 2.39
C VAL A 190 -10.26 -5.64 1.47
N VAL A 191 -9.13 -5.05 1.84
CA VAL A 191 -8.36 -4.10 1.03
C VAL A 191 -6.92 -4.59 0.93
N VAL A 192 -6.35 -4.56 -0.28
CA VAL A 192 -5.01 -5.06 -0.60
C VAL A 192 -4.18 -3.93 -1.24
N SER A 193 -2.98 -3.71 -0.74
CA SER A 193 -1.89 -3.07 -1.49
C SER A 193 -0.98 -4.15 -2.05
N HIS A 194 -0.57 -4.00 -3.32
CA HIS A 194 0.27 -4.97 -4.05
C HIS A 194 1.76 -4.75 -3.82
N GLY A 195 2.11 -4.17 -2.68
CA GLY A 195 3.50 -4.01 -2.23
C GLY A 195 4.39 -3.24 -3.19
N LYS A 196 5.70 -3.55 -3.16
CA LYS A 196 6.78 -2.93 -3.96
C LYS A 196 6.92 -3.57 -5.34
N ASN A 197 6.57 -4.83 -5.54
CA ASN A 197 6.61 -5.45 -6.86
C ASN A 197 5.40 -5.03 -7.72
N GLY A 198 4.25 -4.77 -7.10
CA GLY A 198 3.03 -4.35 -7.77
C GLY A 198 2.43 -5.40 -8.67
N ASN A 199 2.67 -6.68 -8.44
CA ASN A 199 2.20 -7.78 -9.28
C ASN A 199 0.66 -7.83 -9.30
N GLY A 200 0.04 -7.82 -10.49
CA GLY A 200 -1.42 -7.88 -10.63
C GLY A 200 -2.19 -6.63 -10.17
N ALA A 201 -1.50 -5.56 -9.78
CA ALA A 201 -2.07 -4.30 -9.35
C ALA A 201 -2.65 -3.46 -10.49
N TYR A 202 -3.57 -2.55 -10.17
CA TYR A 202 -4.01 -1.53 -11.11
C TYR A 202 -3.25 -0.22 -10.92
N THR A 203 -2.88 0.43 -12.03
CA THR A 203 -2.23 1.74 -12.01
C THR A 203 -3.25 2.87 -12.09
N VAL A 204 -2.80 4.10 -11.85
CA VAL A 204 -3.58 5.34 -12.04
C VAL A 204 -4.13 5.51 -13.46
N LEU A 205 -3.58 4.79 -14.45
CA LEU A 205 -4.04 4.81 -15.84
C LEU A 205 -5.18 3.80 -16.10
N GLY A 206 -5.59 3.03 -15.09
CA GLY A 206 -6.60 1.99 -15.24
C GLY A 206 -6.10 0.71 -15.91
N THR A 207 -4.78 0.54 -15.98
CA THR A 207 -4.16 -0.66 -16.57
C THR A 207 -3.68 -1.59 -15.46
N GLN A 208 -3.85 -2.89 -15.67
CA GLN A 208 -3.33 -3.91 -14.76
C GLN A 208 -1.87 -4.22 -15.09
N THR A 209 -1.02 -4.28 -14.08
CA THR A 209 0.35 -4.80 -14.20
C THR A 209 0.32 -6.33 -14.37
N PRO A 210 1.36 -6.93 -14.98
CA PRO A 210 1.45 -8.37 -15.09
C PRO A 210 1.32 -9.06 -13.72
N ALA A 211 0.62 -10.19 -13.68
CA ALA A 211 0.58 -11.04 -12.50
C ALA A 211 1.96 -11.64 -12.21
N GLY A 212 2.27 -11.78 -10.93
CA GLY A 212 3.44 -12.51 -10.46
C GLY A 212 3.25 -14.02 -10.52
N ALA A 213 4.30 -14.78 -10.21
CA ALA A 213 4.25 -16.24 -10.12
C ALA A 213 3.98 -16.76 -8.70
N ASP A 214 4.11 -15.92 -7.68
CA ASP A 214 3.84 -16.30 -6.29
C ASP A 214 2.33 -16.52 -6.10
N ALA A 215 1.96 -17.71 -5.64
CA ALA A 215 0.56 -18.11 -5.51
C ALA A 215 -0.20 -17.25 -4.48
N ASP A 216 0.49 -16.72 -3.47
CA ASP A 216 -0.12 -15.90 -2.44
C ASP A 216 -0.48 -14.50 -2.99
N GLU A 217 0.36 -13.91 -3.84
CA GLU A 217 0.05 -12.64 -4.53
C GLU A 217 -1.04 -12.83 -5.60
N VAL A 218 -0.99 -13.95 -6.33
CA VAL A 218 -2.05 -14.33 -7.28
C VAL A 218 -3.40 -14.46 -6.59
N GLY A 219 -3.45 -14.87 -5.32
CA GLY A 219 -4.68 -14.92 -4.53
C GLY A 219 -5.23 -13.54 -4.15
N ASN A 220 -4.38 -12.52 -4.08
CA ASN A 220 -4.71 -11.16 -3.63
C ASN A 220 -5.09 -10.20 -4.77
N GLN A 221 -4.86 -10.59 -6.03
CA GLN A 221 -5.13 -9.73 -7.19
C GLN A 221 -6.60 -9.74 -7.63
N LEU A 222 -6.92 -8.75 -8.48
CA LEU A 222 -8.16 -8.74 -9.23
C LEU A 222 -7.99 -9.44 -10.59
N ILE A 223 -9.08 -9.94 -11.15
CA ILE A 223 -9.13 -10.55 -12.49
C ILE A 223 -10.32 -10.00 -13.28
N ASN A 224 -10.49 -10.48 -14.51
CA ASN A 224 -11.62 -10.13 -15.38
C ASN A 224 -11.82 -8.61 -15.54
N GLY A 225 -10.73 -7.89 -15.82
CA GLY A 225 -10.75 -6.44 -15.97
C GLY A 225 -11.00 -5.66 -14.67
N GLY A 226 -10.67 -6.26 -13.53
CA GLY A 226 -10.81 -5.62 -12.23
C GLY A 226 -12.22 -5.68 -11.67
N LEU A 227 -13.04 -6.62 -12.15
CA LEU A 227 -14.44 -6.80 -11.73
C LEU A 227 -14.59 -7.92 -10.70
N ASP A 228 -13.61 -8.83 -10.64
CA ASP A 228 -13.61 -9.99 -9.76
C ASP A 228 -12.30 -10.05 -8.96
N ALA A 229 -12.37 -10.61 -7.75
CA ALA A 229 -11.17 -11.02 -7.02
C ALA A 229 -10.75 -12.41 -7.50
N ALA A 230 -9.45 -12.68 -7.56
CA ALA A 230 -8.93 -14.01 -7.94
C ALA A 230 -9.36 -15.11 -6.95
N SER A 231 -9.60 -14.74 -5.69
CA SER A 231 -9.94 -15.64 -4.59
C SER A 231 -10.87 -14.95 -3.58
N LEU A 232 -11.61 -15.75 -2.80
CA LEU A 232 -12.30 -15.31 -1.58
C LEU A 232 -11.43 -15.48 -0.32
N ASN A 233 -10.30 -16.17 -0.47
CA ASN A 233 -9.30 -16.37 0.57
C ASN A 233 -8.09 -15.50 0.23
N PHE A 234 -7.95 -14.39 0.94
CA PHE A 234 -6.84 -13.45 0.81
C PHE A 234 -5.68 -13.88 1.71
N VAL A 235 -4.44 -13.52 1.35
CA VAL A 235 -3.25 -13.88 2.12
C VAL A 235 -2.68 -12.66 2.82
N TYR A 236 -2.44 -12.80 4.13
CA TYR A 236 -1.70 -11.85 4.94
C TYR A 236 -0.56 -12.56 5.66
N LYS A 237 0.68 -12.20 5.32
CA LYS A 237 1.89 -12.76 5.95
C LYS A 237 3.01 -11.72 5.97
N ARG A 238 4.11 -12.06 6.64
CA ARG A 238 5.32 -11.22 6.59
C ARG A 238 5.89 -11.20 5.18
N PRO A 239 6.41 -10.05 4.71
CA PRO A 239 7.01 -9.96 3.40
C PRO A 239 8.15 -10.96 3.19
N THR A 240 8.22 -11.53 2.00
CA THR A 240 9.30 -12.38 1.50
C THR A 240 9.81 -11.79 0.18
N PRO A 241 10.91 -12.30 -0.42
CA PRO A 241 11.38 -11.79 -1.70
C PRO A 241 10.37 -11.88 -2.86
N GLY A 242 9.36 -12.76 -2.76
CA GLY A 242 8.32 -12.95 -3.76
C GLY A 242 6.91 -12.59 -3.30
N PHE A 243 6.76 -12.07 -2.08
CA PHE A 243 5.46 -11.63 -1.53
C PHE A 243 5.66 -10.33 -0.77
N ASP A 244 5.07 -9.24 -1.24
CA ASP A 244 5.11 -7.96 -0.53
C ASP A 244 3.77 -7.26 -0.39
N ASP A 245 2.67 -7.95 -0.70
CA ASP A 245 1.32 -7.47 -0.48
C ASP A 245 1.06 -7.16 1.00
N GLU A 246 0.35 -6.05 1.22
CA GLU A 246 -0.17 -5.66 2.52
C GLU A 246 -1.70 -5.73 2.49
N VAL A 247 -2.29 -6.46 3.43
CA VAL A 247 -3.73 -6.73 3.47
C VAL A 247 -4.32 -6.22 4.78
N THR A 248 -5.41 -5.47 4.68
CA THR A 248 -6.26 -5.09 5.82
C THR A 248 -7.69 -5.54 5.55
N TRP A 249 -8.45 -5.78 6.61
CA TRP A 249 -9.84 -6.17 6.53
C TRP A 249 -10.67 -5.44 7.57
N ILE A 250 -11.98 -5.41 7.36
CA ILE A 250 -12.94 -4.93 8.35
C ILE A 250 -13.32 -6.11 9.25
N PRO A 251 -13.04 -6.08 10.57
CA PRO A 251 -13.54 -7.10 11.48
C PRO A 251 -15.06 -6.93 11.69
N PRO A 252 -15.86 -8.02 11.61
CA PRO A 252 -17.32 -7.92 11.74
C PRO A 252 -17.77 -7.22 13.02
N GLY A 253 -17.17 -7.56 14.17
CA GLY A 253 -17.55 -6.96 15.46
C GLY A 253 -17.28 -5.46 15.55
N VAL A 254 -16.23 -4.96 14.89
CA VAL A 254 -15.93 -3.53 14.83
C VAL A 254 -16.98 -2.81 13.99
N LEU A 255 -17.32 -3.37 12.82
CA LEU A 255 -18.37 -2.84 11.97
C LEU A 255 -19.71 -2.80 12.70
N PHE A 256 -20.16 -3.91 13.29
CA PHE A 256 -21.43 -3.98 14.01
C PHE A 256 -21.49 -2.99 15.17
N SER A 257 -20.43 -2.87 15.97
CA SER A 257 -20.36 -1.90 17.06
C SER A 257 -20.49 -0.45 16.56
N ARG A 258 -19.83 -0.10 15.45
CA ARG A 258 -19.95 1.21 14.81
C ARG A 258 -21.38 1.47 14.32
N MET A 259 -22.01 0.48 13.70
CA MET A 259 -23.37 0.59 13.16
C MET A 259 -24.44 0.75 14.25
N ILE A 260 -24.31 0.01 15.36
CA ILE A 260 -25.19 0.15 16.54
C ILE A 260 -25.07 1.56 17.12
N ARG A 261 -23.84 2.06 17.31
CA ARG A 261 -23.61 3.42 17.83
C ARG A 261 -24.15 4.52 16.91
N ALA A 262 -24.17 4.27 15.60
CA ALA A 262 -24.75 5.16 14.61
C ALA A 262 -26.29 5.06 14.50
N GLY A 263 -26.94 4.18 15.26
CA GLY A 263 -28.38 3.94 15.19
C GLY A 263 -28.84 3.28 13.89
N ARG A 264 -27.92 2.63 13.16
CA ARG A 264 -28.21 1.93 11.90
C ARG A 264 -28.72 0.52 12.10
N LEU A 265 -28.31 -0.11 13.20
CA LEU A 265 -28.70 -1.44 13.66
C LEU A 265 -29.32 -1.35 15.07
N PRO A 266 -30.22 -2.27 15.44
CA PRO A 266 -30.63 -3.51 14.76
C PRO A 266 -31.45 -3.31 13.49
#